data_AF-A0A0D0A140-F1
#
_entry.id   AF-A0A0D0A140-F1
#
_cell.length_a   1.000
_cell.length_b   1.000
_cell.length_c   1.000
_cell.angle_alpha   90.00
_cell.angle_beta   90.00
_cell.angle_gamma   90.00
#
_symmetry.space_group_name_H-M   'P 1'
#
loop_
_entity.id
_entity.type
_entity.pdbx_description
1 polymer ?
#
loop_
_entity_poly.entity_id
_entity_poly.type
_entity_poly.pdbx_seq_one_letter_code
_entity_poly.pdbx_strand_id
1 'polypeptide(L)'
;YLKWAATTNFASMLPVDTKWHWQEIALSTQPSLDGHLTPKDQVLHYSESAFREVTIQWLIETDQPIIILQNPMFRQMINLASHAKNSVKIPNYKQTQQTIIDLFKSHLCELHK
;
A
#
# COMPACT_ATOMS: atom_id res chain seq x y z
N TYR A 1 20.06 -16.08 41.54
CA TYR A 1 18.99 -15.51 40.68
C TYR A 1 18.00 -14.68 41.50
N LEU A 2 17.18 -15.24 42.39
CA LEU A 2 16.18 -14.48 43.17
C LEU A 2 16.76 -13.28 43.94
N LYS A 3 17.89 -13.48 44.64
CA LYS A 3 18.61 -12.39 45.34
C LYS A 3 19.11 -11.30 44.40
N TRP A 4 19.45 -11.64 43.15
CA TRP A 4 19.89 -10.66 42.16
C TRP A 4 18.70 -9.86 41.62
N ALA A 5 17.61 -10.53 41.28
CA ALA A 5 16.38 -9.90 40.78
C ALA A 5 15.79 -8.91 41.80
N ALA A 6 15.80 -9.26 43.09
CA ALA A 6 15.37 -8.37 44.17
C ALA A 6 16.25 -7.10 44.27
N THR A 7 17.57 -7.23 44.13
CA THR A 7 18.51 -6.09 44.22
C THR A 7 18.46 -5.20 42.98
N THR A 8 18.16 -5.75 41.80
CA THR A 8 18.05 -4.99 40.54
C THR A 8 16.65 -4.48 40.27
N ASN A 9 15.71 -4.68 41.20
CA ASN A 9 14.29 -4.35 41.06
C ASN A 9 13.65 -4.98 39.79
N PHE A 10 14.16 -6.16 39.41
CA PHE A 10 13.74 -6.89 38.22
C PHE A 10 12.69 -7.93 38.60
N ALA A 11 11.58 -7.97 37.85
CA ALA A 11 10.50 -8.94 38.10
C ALA A 11 10.98 -10.38 37.87
N SER A 12 10.86 -11.23 38.88
CA SER A 12 11.18 -12.66 38.76
C SER A 12 10.20 -13.35 37.82
N MET A 13 10.70 -13.95 36.73
CA MET A 13 9.90 -14.73 35.79
C MET A 13 9.96 -16.25 36.05
N LEU A 14 10.39 -16.66 37.25
CA LEU A 14 10.42 -18.09 37.59
C LEU A 14 9.00 -18.65 37.71
N PRO A 15 8.73 -19.89 37.26
CA PRO A 15 7.39 -20.45 37.19
C PRO A 15 6.57 -20.41 38.49
N VAL A 16 7.25 -20.38 39.65
CA VAL A 16 6.61 -20.27 40.98
C VAL A 16 6.10 -18.84 41.23
N ASP A 17 6.88 -17.84 40.84
CA ASP A 17 6.56 -16.42 41.05
C ASP A 17 5.58 -15.93 39.97
N THR A 18 5.74 -16.40 38.73
CA THR A 18 4.86 -15.99 37.61
C THR A 18 3.42 -16.47 37.81
N LYS A 19 3.17 -17.60 38.49
CA LYS A 19 1.81 -18.13 38.73
C LYS A 19 0.87 -17.14 39.42
N TRP A 20 1.38 -16.40 40.39
CA TRP A 20 0.62 -15.35 41.08
C TRP A 20 0.31 -14.18 40.15
N HIS A 21 1.28 -13.78 39.34
CA HIS A 21 1.13 -12.71 38.35
C HIS A 21 0.17 -13.09 37.22
N TRP A 22 0.10 -14.37 36.80
CA TRP A 22 -0.88 -14.84 35.82
C TRP A 22 -2.31 -14.79 36.37
N GLN A 23 -2.52 -15.06 37.66
CA GLN A 23 -3.83 -14.94 38.30
C GLN A 23 -4.27 -13.48 38.41
N GLU A 24 -3.34 -12.57 38.68
CA GLU A 24 -3.59 -11.13 38.74
C GLU A 24 -3.83 -10.53 37.34
N ILE A 25 -3.04 -10.94 36.33
CA ILE A 25 -3.26 -10.57 34.93
C ILE A 25 -4.60 -11.11 34.40
N ALA A 26 -4.98 -12.34 34.75
CA ALA A 26 -6.25 -12.92 34.29
C ALA A 26 -7.48 -12.14 34.80
N LEU A 27 -7.34 -11.42 35.92
CA LEU A 27 -8.35 -10.50 36.45
C LEU A 27 -8.27 -9.10 35.82
N SER A 28 -7.13 -8.74 35.24
CA SER A 28 -6.95 -7.47 34.52
C SER A 28 -7.39 -7.60 33.07
N THR A 29 -8.36 -6.79 32.65
CA THR A 29 -8.75 -6.68 31.24
C THR A 29 -7.56 -6.21 30.42
N GLN A 30 -7.14 -6.98 29.40
CA GLN A 30 -6.11 -6.53 28.48
C GLN A 30 -6.51 -5.17 27.88
N PRO A 31 -5.62 -4.17 27.84
CA PRO A 31 -5.92 -2.89 27.20
C PRO A 31 -6.22 -3.16 25.72
N SER A 32 -7.40 -2.71 25.27
CA SER A 32 -7.79 -2.87 23.87
C SER A 32 -6.85 -2.08 22.97
N LEU A 33 -6.50 -2.65 21.82
CA LEU A 33 -5.74 -1.96 20.78
C LEU A 33 -6.55 -0.81 20.13
N ASP A 34 -7.85 -0.72 20.42
CA ASP A 34 -8.78 0.26 19.81
C ASP A 34 -8.29 1.71 19.93
N GLY A 35 -7.63 2.07 21.03
CA GLY A 35 -7.09 3.43 21.23
C GLY A 35 -5.93 3.80 20.30
N HIS A 36 -5.30 2.80 19.66
CA HIS A 36 -4.18 2.98 18.73
C HIS A 36 -4.56 2.71 17.27
N LEU A 37 -5.79 2.26 17.00
CA LEU A 37 -6.26 2.04 15.63
C LEU A 37 -6.77 3.37 15.06
N THR A 38 -6.05 3.93 14.10
CA THR A 38 -6.60 5.00 13.26
C THR A 38 -7.52 4.38 12.22
N PRO A 39 -8.76 4.88 12.02
CA PRO A 39 -9.58 4.49 10.89
C PRO A 39 -8.78 4.67 9.61
N LYS A 40 -8.48 3.58 8.92
CA LYS A 40 -7.90 3.65 7.59
C LYS A 40 -9.06 3.89 6.64
N ASP A 41 -9.00 4.97 5.87
CA ASP A 41 -9.96 5.20 4.79
C ASP A 41 -10.07 3.90 3.99
N GLN A 42 -11.30 3.41 3.82
CA GLN A 42 -11.58 2.25 3.00
C GLN A 42 -11.29 2.65 1.55
N VAL A 43 -10.03 2.47 1.14
CA VAL A 43 -9.65 2.50 -0.27
C VAL A 43 -10.51 1.44 -0.94
N LEU A 44 -11.23 1.83 -2.00
CA LEU A 44 -12.01 0.90 -2.81
C LEU A 44 -11.11 -0.29 -3.18
N HIS A 45 -11.36 -1.44 -2.57
CA HIS A 45 -10.59 -2.63 -2.84
C HIS A 45 -10.87 -3.06 -4.27
N TYR A 46 -9.80 -3.40 -5.01
CA TYR A 46 -9.93 -3.90 -6.37
C TYR A 46 -10.86 -5.12 -6.39
N SER A 47 -11.87 -5.08 -7.27
CA SER A 47 -12.65 -6.24 -7.69
C SER A 47 -12.73 -6.24 -9.21
N GLU A 48 -12.80 -7.42 -9.81
CA GLU A 48 -12.87 -7.55 -11.27
C GLU A 48 -14.15 -6.91 -11.84
N SER A 49 -15.26 -7.00 -11.11
CA SER A 49 -16.52 -6.36 -11.51
C SER A 49 -16.44 -4.83 -11.46
N ALA A 50 -15.93 -4.26 -10.37
CA ALA A 50 -15.78 -2.80 -10.26
C ALA A 50 -14.78 -2.25 -11.27
N PHE A 51 -13.66 -2.95 -11.49
CA PHE A 51 -12.68 -2.58 -12.51
C PHE A 51 -13.30 -2.59 -13.91
N ARG A 52 -14.07 -3.62 -14.24
CA ARG A 52 -14.74 -3.73 -15.55
C ARG A 52 -15.75 -2.60 -15.76
N GLU A 53 -16.55 -2.28 -14.76
CA GLU A 53 -17.54 -1.20 -14.83
C GLU A 53 -16.87 0.17 -15.06
N VAL A 54 -15.89 0.52 -14.23
CA VAL A 54 -15.12 1.77 -14.38
C VAL A 54 -14.42 1.84 -15.73
N THR A 55 -13.86 0.72 -16.20
CA THR A 55 -13.19 0.67 -17.51
C THR A 55 -14.15 0.91 -18.66
N ILE A 56 -15.34 0.30 -18.65
CA ILE A 56 -16.37 0.50 -19.69
C ILE A 56 -16.84 1.96 -19.69
N GLN A 57 -17.11 2.52 -18.52
CA GLN A 57 -17.52 3.92 -18.40
C GLN A 57 -16.45 4.87 -18.94
N TRP A 58 -15.19 4.65 -18.56
CA TRP A 58 -14.06 5.44 -19.07
C TRP A 58 -13.96 5.38 -20.60
N LEU A 59 -14.12 4.20 -21.21
CA LEU A 59 -14.09 4.06 -22.68
C LEU A 59 -15.18 4.88 -23.37
N ILE A 60 -16.40 4.88 -22.81
CA ILE A 60 -17.55 5.62 -23.36
C ILE A 60 -17.34 7.13 -23.21
N GLU A 61 -16.95 7.60 -22.02
CA GLU A 61 -16.77 9.03 -21.74
C GLU A 61 -15.66 9.67 -22.56
N THR A 62 -14.63 8.90 -22.92
CA THR A 62 -13.45 9.39 -23.61
C THR A 62 -13.36 8.95 -25.08
N ASP A 63 -14.42 8.32 -25.60
CA ASP A 63 -14.55 7.81 -26.96
C ASP A 63 -13.32 7.00 -27.41
N GLN A 64 -12.85 6.11 -26.52
CA GLN A 64 -11.64 5.34 -26.74
C GLN A 64 -11.96 4.04 -27.48
N PRO A 65 -11.12 3.64 -28.45
CA PRO A 65 -11.33 2.39 -29.15
C PRO A 65 -11.16 1.18 -28.20
N ILE A 66 -12.07 0.22 -28.31
CA ILE A 66 -12.12 -0.98 -27.45
C ILE A 66 -10.80 -1.77 -27.47
N ILE A 67 -10.06 -1.71 -28.59
CA ILE A 67 -8.78 -2.40 -28.76
C ILE A 67 -7.68 -1.90 -27.81
N ILE A 68 -7.83 -0.72 -27.19
CA ILE A 68 -6.87 -0.21 -26.20
C ILE A 68 -6.69 -1.18 -25.04
N LEU A 69 -7.75 -1.91 -24.64
CA LEU A 69 -7.65 -2.90 -23.56
C LEU A 69 -6.73 -4.08 -23.90
N GLN A 70 -6.49 -4.33 -25.19
CA GLN A 70 -5.56 -5.37 -25.67
C GLN A 70 -4.12 -4.87 -25.77
N ASN A 71 -3.88 -3.56 -25.63
CA ASN A 71 -2.55 -3.00 -25.73
C ASN A 71 -1.69 -3.46 -24.53
N PRO A 72 -0.52 -4.09 -24.76
CA PRO A 72 0.34 -4.57 -23.68
C PRO A 72 0.80 -3.43 -22.76
N MET A 73 1.01 -2.22 -23.28
CA MET A 73 1.39 -1.05 -22.49
C MET A 73 0.28 -0.60 -21.55
N PHE A 74 -0.99 -0.70 -21.98
CA PHE A 74 -2.13 -0.41 -21.10
C PHE A 74 -2.14 -1.38 -19.91
N ARG A 75 -1.98 -2.69 -20.16
CA ARG A 75 -1.90 -3.70 -19.09
C ARG A 75 -0.71 -3.45 -18.15
N GLN A 76 0.44 -3.09 -18.68
CA GLN A 76 1.62 -2.74 -17.88
C GLN A 76 1.37 -1.51 -17.00
N MET A 77 0.74 -0.48 -17.53
CA MET A 77 0.39 0.74 -16.78
C MET A 77 -0.54 0.42 -15.59
N ILE A 78 -1.58 -0.39 -15.79
CA ILE A 78 -2.49 -0.80 -14.71
C ILE A 78 -1.77 -1.64 -13.66
N ASN A 79 -0.94 -2.60 -14.08
CA ASN A 79 -0.15 -3.40 -13.14
C ASN A 79 0.80 -2.54 -12.30
N LEU A 80 1.45 -1.54 -12.91
CA LEU A 80 2.32 -0.62 -12.18
C LEU A 80 1.53 0.24 -11.19
N ALA A 81 0.39 0.77 -11.64
CA ALA A 81 -0.49 1.60 -10.82
C ALA A 81 -1.08 0.84 -9.62
N SER A 82 -1.46 -0.43 -9.79
CA SER A 82 -2.04 -1.25 -8.72
C SER A 82 -1.07 -1.59 -7.59
N HIS A 83 0.24 -1.56 -7.86
CA HIS A 83 1.30 -1.78 -6.87
C HIS A 83 1.78 -0.48 -6.20
N ALA A 84 1.23 0.68 -6.58
CA ALA A 84 1.62 1.94 -5.99
C ALA A 84 1.19 1.99 -4.51
N LYS A 85 2.16 2.20 -3.61
CA LYS A 85 1.89 2.35 -2.16
C LYS A 85 1.08 3.61 -1.84
N ASN A 86 1.16 4.61 -2.71
CA ASN A 86 0.53 5.91 -2.60
C ASN A 86 -0.31 6.17 -3.87
N SER A 87 -1.03 7.30 -3.89
CA SER A 87 -1.73 7.77 -5.09
C SER A 87 -0.80 7.88 -6.30
N VAL A 88 -1.28 7.41 -7.46
CA VAL A 88 -0.60 7.57 -8.74
C VAL A 88 -0.72 9.03 -9.22
N LYS A 89 0.40 9.67 -9.54
CA LYS A 89 0.41 11.03 -10.12
C LYS A 89 0.34 10.92 -11.64
N ILE A 90 -0.81 11.28 -12.23
CA ILE A 90 -0.99 11.33 -13.67
C ILE A 90 -0.40 12.64 -14.21
N PRO A 91 0.51 12.62 -15.20
CA PRO A 91 1.08 13.83 -15.76
C PRO A 91 0.04 14.66 -16.50
N ASN A 92 0.15 15.98 -16.40
CA ASN A 92 -0.73 16.88 -17.14
C ASN A 92 -0.33 16.97 -18.63
N TYR A 93 -1.21 17.54 -19.46
CA TYR A 93 -0.99 17.64 -20.91
C TYR A 93 0.37 18.24 -21.29
N LYS A 94 0.76 19.36 -20.66
CA LYS A 94 2.03 20.04 -20.97
C LYS A 94 3.24 19.18 -20.59
N GLN A 95 3.18 18.53 -19.43
CA GLN A 95 4.22 17.61 -18.99
C GLN A 95 4.35 16.43 -19.95
N THR A 96 3.23 15.79 -20.30
CA THR A 96 3.21 14.68 -21.25
C THR A 96 3.78 15.08 -22.61
N GLN A 97 3.37 16.22 -23.14
CA GLN A 97 3.88 16.74 -24.41
C GLN A 97 5.40 16.96 -24.36
N GLN A 98 5.90 17.61 -23.31
CA GLN A 98 7.32 17.86 -23.15
C GLN A 98 8.12 16.55 -23.05
N THR A 99 7.64 15.59 -22.25
CA THR A 99 8.29 14.28 -22.09
C THR A 99 8.37 13.52 -23.42
N ILE A 100 7.33 13.58 -24.26
CA ILE A 100 7.35 12.94 -25.59
C ILE A 100 8.44 13.58 -26.47
N ILE A 101 8.52 14.91 -26.49
CA ILE A 101 9.53 15.64 -27.28
C ILE A 101 10.95 15.27 -26.82
N ASP A 102 11.17 15.22 -25.50
CA ASP A 102 12.47 14.94 -24.92
C ASP A 102 12.90 13.48 -25.15
N LEU A 103 11.97 12.54 -25.07
CA LEU A 103 12.21 11.14 -25.41
C LEU A 103 12.65 10.99 -26.88
N PHE A 104 11.94 11.68 -27.78
CA PHE A 104 12.26 11.65 -29.20
C PHE A 104 13.66 12.23 -29.49
N LYS A 105 13.99 13.39 -28.89
CA LYS A 105 15.33 13.99 -29.01
C LYS A 105 16.43 13.06 -28.49
N SER A 106 16.19 12.39 -27.37
CA SER A 106 17.15 11.47 -26.76
C SER A 106 17.44 10.29 -27.69
N HIS A 107 16.40 9.66 -28.25
CA HIS A 107 16.56 8.57 -29.22
C HIS A 107 17.34 9.02 -30.47
N LEU A 108 17.07 10.23 -30.99
CA LEU A 108 17.83 10.76 -32.13
C LEU A 108 19.32 10.98 -31.80
N CYS A 109 19.64 11.40 -30.58
CA CYS A 109 21.02 11.57 -30.14
C CYS A 109 21.74 10.22 -29.97
N GLU A 110 21.03 9.18 -29.52
CA GLU A 110 21.57 7.83 -29.39
C GLU A 110 21.86 7.18 -30.74
N LEU A 111 20.99 7.39 -31.74
CA LEU A 111 21.18 6.87 -33.09
C LEU A 111 22.33 7.55 -33.85
N HIS A 112 22.75 8.74 -33.42
CA HIS A 112 23.87 9.47 -34.04
C HIS A 112 25.24 9.10 -33.41
N LYS A 113 25.28 8.18 -32.44
CA LYS A 113 26.52 7.64 -31.87
C LYS A 113 26.90 6.32 -32.55
#